data_AF-A0A7J8PF86-F1
#
_entry.id   AF-A0A7J8PF86-F1
#
_cell.length_a   1.000
_cell.length_b   1.000
_cell.length_c   1.000
_cell.angle_alpha   90.00
_cell.angle_beta   90.00
_cell.angle_gamma   90.00
#
_symmetry.space_group_name_H-M   'P 1'
#
loop_
_entity.id
_entity.type
_entity.pdbx_description
1 polymer ?
#
loop_
_entity_poly.entity_id
_entity_poly.type
_entity_poly.pdbx_seq_one_letter_code
_entity_poly.pdbx_strand_id
1 'polypeptide(L)'
;MMRLRTYAGLSLVTTLAVIYHAFNSRGQFYPAMVYLSTSKISLVLLLNMGLVVMCILWQLTKRLFLGSLREAEVERLNEQSWREVMEILFAITIFRQEFSVPFLAMVTALLLIKALHWLAQKRVEYIETTPSVPKLAHVRIISFLGFLLLLDSLFLYSSIKFLIQTRQASVSIFFAFE
;
A
#
# COMPACT_ATOMS: atom_id res chain seq x y z
N MET A 1 6.45 -16.05 -17.06
CA MET A 1 6.02 -15.03 -16.09
C MET A 1 7.07 -13.94 -16.02
N MET A 2 6.71 -12.68 -16.28
CA MET A 2 7.67 -11.57 -16.16
C MET A 2 8.14 -11.45 -14.71
N ARG A 3 9.46 -11.41 -14.49
CA ARG A 3 10.02 -11.21 -13.15
C ARG A 3 9.65 -9.79 -12.69
N LEU A 4 9.29 -9.61 -11.42
CA LEU A 4 8.95 -8.28 -10.89
C LEU A 4 10.01 -7.22 -11.21
N ARG A 5 11.30 -7.62 -11.24
CA ARG A 5 12.41 -6.75 -11.63
C ARG A 5 12.30 -6.21 -13.06
N THR A 6 11.90 -7.03 -14.03
CA THR A 6 11.76 -6.59 -15.43
C THR A 6 10.54 -5.70 -15.60
N TYR A 7 9.44 -6.02 -14.90
CA TYR A 7 8.25 -5.17 -14.85
C TYR A 7 8.56 -3.80 -14.25
N ALA A 8 9.20 -3.77 -13.07
CA ALA A 8 9.58 -2.53 -12.39
C ALA A 8 10.54 -1.67 -13.24
N GLY A 9 11.50 -2.30 -13.92
CA GLY A 9 12.41 -1.60 -14.83
C GLY A 9 11.68 -0.96 -16.01
N LEU A 10 10.74 -1.68 -16.62
CA LEU A 10 9.97 -1.17 -17.77
C LEU A 10 8.99 -0.06 -17.34
N SER A 11 8.33 -0.21 -16.19
CA SER A 11 7.50 0.85 -15.60
C SER A 11 8.34 2.10 -15.28
N LEU A 12 9.53 1.95 -14.70
CA LEU A 12 10.43 3.08 -14.43
C LEU A 12 10.81 3.85 -15.70
N VAL A 13 11.21 3.13 -16.76
CA VAL A 13 11.59 3.75 -18.03
C VAL A 13 10.42 4.49 -18.65
N THR A 14 9.23 3.89 -18.66
CA THR A 14 8.03 4.52 -19.22
C THR A 14 7.59 5.76 -18.43
N THR A 15 7.66 5.72 -17.09
CA THR A 15 7.36 6.88 -16.25
C THR A 15 8.37 8.01 -16.46
N LEU A 16 9.68 7.70 -16.53
CA LEU A 16 10.71 8.70 -16.82
C LEU A 16 10.51 9.34 -18.20
N ALA A 17 10.16 8.55 -19.20
CA ALA A 17 9.89 9.05 -20.55
C ALA A 17 8.70 10.03 -20.58
N VAL A 18 7.61 9.72 -19.86
CA VAL A 18 6.44 10.61 -19.79
C VAL A 18 6.75 11.90 -19.03
N ILE A 19 7.49 11.80 -17.92
CA ILE A 19 7.93 12.98 -17.16
C ILE A 19 8.81 13.86 -18.07
N TYR A 20 9.81 13.28 -18.72
CA TYR A 20 10.69 13.99 -19.64
C TYR A 20 9.92 14.66 -20.78
N HIS A 21 8.98 13.94 -21.40
CA HIS A 21 8.14 14.49 -22.47
C HIS A 21 7.28 15.67 -21.98
N ALA A 22 6.71 15.59 -20.78
CA ALA A 22 5.91 16.66 -20.20
C ALA A 22 6.74 17.92 -19.94
N PHE A 23 7.95 17.77 -19.39
CA PHE A 23 8.86 18.88 -19.12
C PHE A 23 9.43 19.51 -20.40
N ASN A 24 9.82 18.69 -21.38
CA ASN A 24 10.36 19.18 -22.64
C ASN A 24 9.30 19.93 -23.48
N SER A 25 8.04 19.48 -23.45
CA SER A 25 6.97 20.10 -24.24
C SER A 25 6.46 21.42 -23.65
N ARG A 26 6.54 21.59 -22.31
CA ARG A 26 5.93 22.72 -21.60
C ARG A 26 6.94 23.74 -21.08
N GLY A 27 8.21 23.38 -20.91
CA GLY A 27 9.32 24.24 -20.48
C GLY A 27 9.24 24.81 -19.04
N GLN A 28 8.03 25.00 -18.52
CA GLN A 28 7.73 25.52 -17.19
C GLN A 28 7.18 24.43 -16.27
N PHE A 29 7.50 24.50 -14.97
CA PHE A 29 7.10 23.50 -13.98
C PHE A 29 5.57 23.37 -13.83
N TYR A 30 4.86 24.49 -13.69
CA TYR A 30 3.43 24.47 -13.41
C TYR A 30 2.60 23.83 -14.55
N PRO A 31 2.76 24.21 -15.84
CA PRO A 31 2.02 23.57 -16.93
C PRO A 31 2.41 22.10 -17.16
N ALA A 32 3.64 21.70 -16.85
CA ALA A 32 4.07 20.30 -16.91
C ALA A 32 3.35 19.45 -15.85
N MET A 33 3.25 19.95 -14.62
CA MET A 33 2.52 19.26 -13.54
C MET A 33 1.01 19.16 -13.83
N VAL A 34 0.41 20.22 -14.38
CA VAL A 34 -1.00 20.19 -14.82
C VAL A 34 -1.20 19.16 -15.93
N TYR A 35 -0.28 19.06 -16.90
CA TYR A 35 -0.37 18.04 -17.94
C TYR A 35 -0.29 16.60 -17.37
N LEU A 36 0.61 16.37 -16.41
CA LEU A 36 0.74 15.08 -15.75
C LEU A 36 -0.50 14.68 -14.95
N SER A 37 -1.18 15.65 -14.32
CA SER A 37 -2.40 15.39 -13.52
C SER A 37 -3.68 15.30 -14.34
N THR A 38 -3.72 15.92 -15.53
CA THR A 38 -4.93 15.96 -16.38
C THR A 38 -4.96 14.89 -17.47
N SER A 39 -3.78 14.49 -17.99
CA SER A 39 -3.69 13.47 -19.03
C SER A 39 -3.98 12.08 -18.45
N LYS A 40 -5.03 11.42 -18.96
CA LYS A 40 -5.42 10.07 -18.55
C LYS A 40 -4.29 9.06 -18.68
N ILE A 41 -3.51 9.14 -19.76
CA ILE A 41 -2.39 8.23 -20.05
C ILE A 41 -1.26 8.46 -19.03
N SER A 42 -0.90 9.72 -18.78
CA SER A 42 0.14 10.07 -17.80
C SER A 42 -0.27 9.64 -16.39
N LEU A 43 -1.54 9.82 -16.04
CA LEU A 43 -2.09 9.43 -14.74
C LEU A 43 -2.02 7.91 -14.55
N VAL A 44 -2.40 7.10 -15.55
CA VAL A 44 -2.32 5.63 -15.48
C VAL A 44 -0.87 5.15 -15.32
N LEU A 45 0.08 5.77 -16.04
CA LEU A 45 1.49 5.40 -15.93
C LEU A 45 2.09 5.80 -14.57
N LEU A 46 1.69 6.93 -14.01
CA LEU A 46 2.08 7.35 -12.66
C LEU A 46 1.47 6.43 -11.59
N LEU A 47 0.20 6.04 -11.74
CA LEU A 47 -0.44 5.07 -10.86
C LEU A 47 0.24 3.71 -10.89
N ASN A 48 0.62 3.24 -12.09
CA ASN A 48 1.38 2.00 -12.24
C ASN A 48 2.72 2.08 -11.48
N MET A 49 3.44 3.19 -11.63
CA MET A 49 4.68 3.40 -10.88
C MET A 49 4.44 3.42 -9.37
N GLY A 50 3.33 4.02 -8.91
CA GLY A 50 2.89 3.95 -7.52
C GLY A 50 2.74 2.50 -7.03
N LEU A 51 2.06 1.64 -7.79
CA LEU A 51 1.94 0.22 -7.46
C LEU A 51 3.31 -0.49 -7.41
N VAL A 52 4.22 -0.18 -8.33
CA VAL A 52 5.59 -0.73 -8.31
C VAL A 52 6.33 -0.33 -7.03
N VAL A 53 6.23 0.94 -6.62
CA VAL A 53 6.83 1.42 -5.36
C VAL A 53 6.24 0.67 -4.17
N MET A 54 4.92 0.47 -4.14
CA MET A 54 4.27 -0.30 -3.08
C MET A 54 4.76 -1.76 -3.05
N CYS A 55 4.92 -2.41 -4.20
CA CYS A 55 5.49 -3.76 -4.26
C CYS A 55 6.95 -3.80 -3.76
N ILE A 56 7.75 -2.76 -4.03
CA ILE A 56 9.11 -2.66 -3.52
C ILE A 56 9.10 -2.49 -2.00
N LEU A 57 8.24 -1.61 -1.46
CA LEU A 57 8.06 -1.41 -0.03
C LEU A 57 7.66 -2.71 0.66
N TRP A 58 6.70 -3.45 0.09
CA TRP A 58 6.33 -4.79 0.56
C TRP A 58 7.53 -5.74 0.65
N GLN A 59 8.36 -5.79 -0.40
CA GLN A 59 9.55 -6.64 -0.40
C GLN A 59 10.59 -6.19 0.62
N LEU A 60 10.76 -4.89 0.83
CA LEU A 60 11.63 -4.34 1.85
C LEU A 60 11.16 -4.73 3.24
N THR A 61 9.88 -4.50 3.57
CA THR A 61 9.31 -4.88 4.86
C THR A 61 9.41 -6.39 5.10
N LYS A 62 9.10 -7.21 4.08
CA LYS A 62 9.29 -8.66 4.12
C LYS A 62 10.73 -9.04 4.44
N ARG A 63 11.71 -8.44 3.76
CA ARG A 63 13.13 -8.78 3.95
C ARG A 63 13.67 -8.31 5.30
N LEU A 64 13.28 -7.12 5.74
CA LEU A 64 13.78 -6.51 6.98
C LEU A 64 13.24 -7.23 8.22
N PHE A 65 11.93 -7.49 8.27
CA PHE A 65 11.28 -7.99 9.48
C PHE A 65 10.99 -9.49 9.45
N LEU A 66 10.62 -10.05 8.29
CA LEU A 66 9.95 -11.35 8.20
C LEU A 66 10.80 -12.46 7.59
N GLY A 67 11.82 -12.13 6.78
CA GLY A 67 12.66 -13.11 6.10
C GLY A 67 11.89 -13.97 5.09
N SER A 68 12.09 -15.30 5.16
CA SER A 68 11.40 -16.27 4.31
C SER A 68 9.98 -16.54 4.80
N LEU A 69 8.98 -16.21 3.97
CA LEU A 69 7.59 -16.59 4.24
C LEU A 69 7.39 -18.08 3.97
N ARG A 70 6.58 -18.71 4.81
CA ARG A 70 6.16 -20.11 4.67
C ARG A 70 4.94 -20.20 3.77
N GLU A 71 4.72 -21.37 3.17
CA GLU A 71 3.58 -21.62 2.29
C GLU A 71 2.25 -21.37 3.01
N ALA A 72 2.10 -21.84 4.24
CA ALA A 72 0.91 -21.60 5.07
C ALA A 72 0.63 -20.11 5.33
N GLU A 73 1.67 -19.27 5.43
CA GLU A 73 1.49 -17.82 5.59
C GLU A 73 1.01 -17.17 4.31
N VAL A 74 1.52 -17.63 3.15
CA VAL A 74 1.14 -17.12 1.83
C VAL A 74 -0.27 -17.54 1.48
N GLU A 75 -0.65 -18.79 1.75
CA GLU A 75 -1.99 -19.32 1.48
C GLU A 75 -3.05 -18.56 2.28
N ARG A 76 -2.82 -18.41 3.60
CA ARG A 76 -3.70 -17.63 4.47
C ARG A 76 -3.81 -16.16 4.03
N LEU A 77 -2.68 -15.56 3.67
CA LEU A 77 -2.64 -14.19 3.18
C LEU A 77 -3.48 -14.05 1.90
N ASN A 78 -3.38 -15.01 0.99
CA ASN A 78 -4.14 -15.02 -0.25
C ASN A 78 -5.65 -15.12 0.02
N GLU A 79 -6.08 -16.06 0.87
CA GLU A 79 -7.50 -16.20 1.28
C GLU A 79 -8.06 -14.90 1.86
N GLN A 80 -7.35 -14.29 2.80
CA GLN A 80 -7.80 -13.07 3.47
C GLN A 80 -7.77 -11.87 2.52
N SER A 81 -6.72 -11.76 1.69
CA SER A 81 -6.62 -10.68 0.71
C SER A 81 -7.78 -10.68 -0.29
N TRP A 82 -8.21 -11.87 -0.75
CA TRP A 82 -9.35 -11.97 -1.66
C TRP A 82 -10.65 -11.54 -1.00
N ARG A 83 -10.90 -11.94 0.26
CA ARG A 83 -12.08 -11.50 1.02
C ARG A 83 -12.13 -9.98 1.15
N GLU A 84 -11.01 -9.38 1.50
CA GLU A 84 -10.94 -7.95 1.83
C GLU A 84 -10.99 -7.08 0.57
N VAL A 85 -10.42 -7.57 -0.53
CA VAL A 85 -10.63 -6.95 -1.84
C VAL A 85 -12.11 -6.95 -2.20
N MET A 86 -12.86 -8.03 -1.94
CA MET A 86 -14.30 -8.06 -2.20
C MET A 86 -15.08 -7.07 -1.33
N GLU A 87 -14.76 -6.95 -0.04
CA GLU A 87 -15.38 -5.97 0.86
C GLU A 87 -15.11 -4.52 0.42
N ILE A 88 -13.88 -4.23 0.00
CA ILE A 88 -13.51 -2.93 -0.53
C ILE A 88 -14.24 -2.65 -1.85
N LEU A 89 -14.31 -3.62 -2.76
CA LEU A 89 -15.06 -3.46 -4.01
C LEU A 89 -16.54 -3.16 -3.71
N PHE A 90 -17.12 -3.81 -2.70
CA PHE A 90 -18.46 -3.52 -2.24
C PHE A 90 -18.57 -2.07 -1.71
N ALA A 91 -17.67 -1.65 -0.83
CA ALA A 91 -17.63 -0.27 -0.33
C ALA A 91 -17.50 0.77 -1.45
N ILE A 92 -16.65 0.50 -2.45
CA ILE A 92 -16.45 1.38 -3.61
C ILE A 92 -17.75 1.56 -4.42
N THR A 93 -18.57 0.51 -4.53
CA THR A 93 -19.85 0.62 -5.24
C THR A 93 -20.87 1.49 -4.49
N ILE A 94 -20.87 1.44 -3.15
CA ILE A 94 -21.70 2.30 -2.29
C ILE A 94 -21.24 3.75 -2.38
N PHE A 95 -19.92 4.00 -2.29
CA PHE A 95 -19.33 5.34 -2.31
C PHE A 95 -18.86 5.79 -3.70
N ARG A 96 -19.52 5.35 -4.76
CA ARG A 96 -19.07 5.58 -6.15
C ARG A 96 -18.83 7.06 -6.49
N GLN A 97 -19.58 7.97 -5.88
CA GLN A 97 -19.45 9.41 -6.13
C GLN A 97 -18.13 10.02 -5.59
N GLU A 98 -17.48 9.35 -4.64
CA GLU A 98 -16.22 9.80 -4.02
C GLU A 98 -14.98 9.12 -4.61
N PHE A 99 -15.16 8.38 -5.70
CA PHE A 99 -14.06 7.69 -6.37
C PHE A 99 -13.04 8.69 -6.92
N SER A 100 -11.85 8.68 -6.31
CA SER A 100 -10.75 9.56 -6.66
C SER A 100 -9.41 8.82 -6.61
N VAL A 101 -8.40 9.38 -7.28
CA VAL A 101 -7.02 8.87 -7.24
C VAL A 101 -6.46 8.76 -5.81
N PRO A 102 -6.55 9.80 -4.95
CA PRO A 102 -6.08 9.68 -3.57
C PRO A 102 -6.87 8.63 -2.78
N PHE A 103 -8.16 8.46 -3.03
CA PHE A 103 -8.96 7.39 -2.44
C PHE A 103 -8.41 6.00 -2.80
N LEU A 104 -8.12 5.75 -4.08
CA LEU A 104 -7.52 4.47 -4.50
C LEU A 104 -6.15 4.22 -3.86
N ALA A 105 -5.33 5.27 -3.73
CA ALA A 105 -4.06 5.19 -3.02
C ALA A 105 -4.25 4.84 -1.53
N MET A 106 -5.28 5.39 -0.88
CA MET A 106 -5.61 5.09 0.52
C MET A 106 -6.11 3.66 0.71
N VAL A 107 -7.00 3.18 -0.17
CA VAL A 107 -7.45 1.78 -0.21
C VAL A 107 -6.27 0.81 -0.32
N THR A 108 -5.39 1.06 -1.29
CA THR A 108 -4.23 0.18 -1.53
C THR A 108 -3.24 0.21 -0.37
N ALA A 109 -3.05 1.37 0.27
CA ALA A 109 -2.21 1.48 1.46
C ALA A 109 -2.81 0.71 2.64
N LEU A 110 -4.11 0.82 2.87
CA LEU A 110 -4.80 0.09 3.94
C LEU A 110 -4.72 -1.43 3.73
N LEU A 111 -4.96 -1.92 2.50
CA LEU A 111 -4.77 -3.33 2.16
C LEU A 111 -3.35 -3.82 2.45
N LEU A 112 -2.34 -3.00 2.17
CA LEU A 112 -0.96 -3.32 2.47
C LEU A 112 -0.72 -3.42 3.98
N ILE A 113 -1.24 -2.49 4.77
CA ILE A 113 -1.12 -2.47 6.24
C ILE A 113 -1.85 -3.69 6.84
N LYS A 114 -3.08 -3.99 6.41
CA LYS A 114 -3.82 -5.19 6.83
C LYS A 114 -3.07 -6.48 6.48
N ALA A 115 -2.51 -6.56 5.28
CA ALA A 115 -1.68 -7.71 4.87
C ALA A 115 -0.46 -7.90 5.78
N LEU A 116 0.20 -6.82 6.21
CA LEU A 116 1.30 -6.89 7.17
C LEU A 116 0.82 -7.34 8.57
N HIS A 117 -0.37 -6.92 9.01
CA HIS A 117 -0.97 -7.36 10.27
C HIS A 117 -1.31 -8.84 10.29
N TRP A 118 -1.94 -9.38 9.24
CA TRP A 118 -2.22 -10.82 9.16
C TRP A 118 -0.95 -11.65 9.19
N LEU A 119 0.12 -11.13 8.57
CA LEU A 119 1.41 -11.77 8.60
C LEU A 119 2.06 -11.70 9.99
N ALA A 120 1.91 -10.57 10.71
CA ALA A 120 2.34 -10.44 12.09
C ALA A 120 1.62 -11.47 12.98
N GLN A 121 0.28 -11.58 12.85
CA GLN A 121 -0.53 -12.52 13.60
C GLN A 121 -0.07 -13.97 13.40
N LYS A 122 0.17 -14.38 12.15
CA LYS A 122 0.69 -15.74 11.85
C LYS A 122 2.08 -15.99 12.41
N ARG A 123 2.94 -14.98 12.42
CA ARG A 123 4.27 -15.09 13.04
C ARG A 123 4.21 -15.22 14.55
N VAL A 124 3.30 -14.52 15.21
CA VAL A 124 3.07 -14.63 16.65
C VAL A 124 2.53 -16.03 16.99
N GLU A 125 1.50 -16.50 16.28
CA GLU A 125 0.93 -17.86 16.44
C GLU A 125 1.99 -18.96 16.25
N TYR A 126 2.90 -18.76 15.29
CA TYR A 126 4.01 -19.69 15.09
C TYR A 126 5.00 -19.71 16.26
N ILE A 127 5.30 -18.55 16.86
CA ILE A 127 6.19 -18.47 18.03
C ILE A 127 5.55 -19.14 19.24
N GLU A 128 4.26 -18.94 19.46
CA GLU A 128 3.52 -19.53 20.59
C GLU A 128 3.49 -21.07 20.51
N THR A 129 3.37 -21.61 19.30
CA THR A 129 3.28 -23.07 19.06
C THR A 129 4.64 -23.77 18.98
N THR A 130 5.75 -23.03 18.90
CA THR A 130 7.09 -23.62 18.72
C THR A 130 7.86 -23.67 20.05
N PRO A 131 8.33 -24.86 20.48
CA PRO A 131 8.89 -25.05 21.83
C PRO A 131 10.28 -24.41 22.04
N SER A 132 11.00 -24.03 20.99
CA SER A 132 12.29 -23.35 21.12
C SER A 132 12.50 -22.30 20.02
N VAL A 133 12.27 -21.03 20.38
CA VAL A 133 12.47 -19.89 19.47
C VAL A 133 13.65 -19.06 19.98
N PRO A 134 14.60 -18.66 19.12
CA PRO A 134 15.72 -17.82 19.53
C PRO A 134 15.23 -16.43 19.96
N LYS A 135 15.85 -15.84 20.99
CA LYS A 135 15.54 -14.48 21.48
C LYS A 135 15.56 -13.41 20.36
N LEU A 136 16.40 -13.61 19.35
CA LEU A 136 16.51 -12.73 18.18
C LEU A 136 15.21 -12.67 17.36
N ALA A 137 14.46 -13.77 17.25
CA ALA A 137 13.18 -13.78 16.56
C ALA A 137 12.10 -13.02 17.35
N HIS A 138 12.10 -13.10 18.69
CA HIS A 138 11.23 -12.28 19.53
C HIS A 138 11.51 -10.79 19.35
N VAL A 139 12.78 -10.36 19.37
CA VAL A 139 13.16 -8.96 19.15
C VAL A 139 12.70 -8.47 17.77
N ARG A 140 12.85 -9.29 16.72
CA ARG A 140 12.37 -8.95 15.37
C ARG A 140 10.86 -8.72 15.33
N ILE A 141 10.07 -9.60 15.94
CA ILE A 141 8.60 -9.45 15.94
C ILE A 141 8.14 -8.29 16.80
N ILE A 142 8.76 -8.04 17.95
CA ILE A 142 8.47 -6.85 18.76
C ILE A 142 8.79 -5.58 17.97
N SER A 143 9.92 -5.53 17.27
CA SER A 143 10.25 -4.40 16.40
C SER A 143 9.28 -4.22 15.24
N PHE A 144 8.75 -5.33 14.70
CA PHE A 144 7.76 -5.31 13.62
C PHE A 144 6.40 -4.82 14.12
N LEU A 145 5.95 -5.27 15.29
CA LEU A 145 4.73 -4.78 15.94
C LEU A 145 4.83 -3.30 16.29
N GLY A 146 5.99 -2.84 16.78
CA GLY A 146 6.24 -1.42 17.02
C GLY A 146 6.20 -0.58 15.74
N PHE A 147 6.74 -1.10 14.63
CA PHE A 147 6.65 -0.47 13.31
C PHE A 147 5.20 -0.39 12.81
N LEU A 148 4.41 -1.45 12.98
CA LEU A 148 2.99 -1.45 12.62
C LEU A 148 2.20 -0.42 13.44
N LEU A 149 2.41 -0.38 14.75
CA LEU A 149 1.75 0.59 15.62
C LEU A 149 2.05 2.05 15.21
N LEU A 150 3.29 2.33 14.78
CA LEU A 150 3.65 3.64 14.25
C LEU A 150 2.93 3.95 12.93
N LEU A 151 2.84 2.99 12.01
CA LEU A 151 2.10 3.16 10.76
C LEU A 151 0.62 3.43 11.01
N ASP A 152 -0.01 2.67 11.91
CA ASP A 152 -1.43 2.84 12.25
C ASP A 152 -1.68 4.20 12.90
N SER A 153 -0.80 4.61 13.81
CA SER A 153 -0.88 5.93 14.45
C SER A 153 -0.77 7.07 13.44
N LEU A 154 0.12 6.95 12.46
CA LEU A 154 0.26 7.94 11.37
C LEU A 154 -0.96 7.95 10.45
N PHE A 155 -1.48 6.78 10.11
CA PHE A 155 -2.65 6.64 9.24
C PHE A 155 -3.89 7.23 9.92
N LEU A 156 -4.14 6.87 11.18
CA LEU A 156 -5.24 7.39 12.00
C LEU A 156 -5.11 8.91 12.19
N TYR A 157 -3.91 9.42 12.48
CA TYR A 157 -3.68 10.87 12.59
C TYR A 157 -4.03 11.60 11.29
N SER A 158 -3.61 11.05 10.14
CA SER A 158 -3.92 11.62 8.83
C SER A 158 -5.43 11.62 8.55
N SER A 159 -6.11 10.51 8.83
CA SER A 159 -7.56 10.36 8.64
C SER A 159 -8.35 11.31 9.52
N ILE A 160 -8.00 11.43 10.81
CA ILE A 160 -8.65 12.36 11.75
C ILE A 160 -8.41 13.80 11.34
N LYS A 161 -7.18 14.17 10.97
CA LYS A 161 -6.86 15.52 10.52
C LYS A 161 -7.68 15.90 9.28
N PHE A 162 -7.80 14.99 8.33
CA PHE A 162 -8.62 15.18 7.14
C PHE A 162 -10.11 15.33 7.47
N LEU A 163 -10.63 14.52 8.41
CA LEU A 163 -12.01 14.59 8.88
C LEU A 163 -12.32 15.94 9.57
N ILE A 164 -11.42 16.41 10.43
CA ILE A 164 -11.59 17.70 11.13
C ILE A 164 -11.62 18.87 10.15
N GLN A 165 -10.74 18.84 9.14
CA GLN A 165 -10.63 19.94 8.17
C GLN A 165 -11.81 19.98 7.20
N THR A 166 -12.24 18.81 6.71
CA THR A 166 -13.26 18.74 5.66
C THR A 166 -14.68 18.76 6.25
N ARG A 167 -14.86 18.31 7.51
CA ARG A 167 -16.15 18.15 8.20
C ARG A 167 -17.22 17.41 7.38
N GLN A 168 -16.80 16.62 6.40
CA GLN A 168 -17.66 15.77 5.60
C GLN A 168 -17.56 14.36 6.15
N ALA A 169 -18.71 13.85 6.60
CA ALA A 169 -18.85 12.47 7.04
C ALA A 169 -18.94 11.58 5.81
N SER A 170 -17.79 11.18 5.30
CA SER A 170 -17.75 10.27 4.18
C SER A 170 -16.62 9.27 4.32
N VAL A 171 -16.09 8.74 3.24
CA VAL A 171 -15.13 7.64 3.16
C VAL A 171 -13.97 7.70 4.17
N SER A 172 -13.53 8.89 4.58
CA SER A 172 -12.51 9.06 5.63
C SER A 172 -12.89 8.43 6.99
N ILE A 173 -14.18 8.34 7.32
CA ILE A 173 -14.66 7.68 8.55
C ILE A 173 -14.52 6.17 8.42
N PHE A 174 -14.84 5.61 7.25
CA PHE A 174 -14.67 4.17 6.99
C PHE A 174 -13.21 3.76 7.18
N PHE A 175 -12.27 4.57 6.68
CA PHE A 175 -10.84 4.37 6.89
C PHE A 175 -10.33 4.67 8.29
N ALA A 176 -11.04 5.45 9.09
CA ALA A 176 -10.68 5.67 10.49
C ALA A 176 -11.15 4.51 11.37
N PHE A 177 -12.17 3.77 10.93
CA PHE A 177 -12.70 2.59 11.60
C PHE A 177 -11.85 1.35 11.32
N GLU A 178 -11.37 1.20 10.09
CA GLU A 178 -10.48 0.13 9.65
C GLU A 178 -9.01 0.35 9.99
#